data_AF-A0A7X8TCS4-F1
#
_entry.id   AF-A0A7X8TCS4-F1
#
_cell.length_a   1.000
_cell.length_b   1.000
_cell.length_c   1.000
_cell.angle_alpha   90.00
_cell.angle_beta   90.00
_cell.angle_gamma   90.00
#
_symmetry.space_group_name_H-M   'P 1'
#
loop_
_entity.id
_entity.type
_entity.pdbx_description
1 polymer ?
#
loop_
_entity_poly.entity_id
_entity_poly.type
_entity_poly.pdbx_seq_one_letter_code
_entity_poly.pdbx_strand_id
1 'polypeptide(L)'
;MQQQKQSIIDRLKEELQQARKSEDILKAELRKAQAGGASKVQGFDGCEEIVAEVMKGWPDLTMAHIRNRRRAEHIVACRHACIIALADRIPDMTHSEIARFMGMNGSTVRYAIKKHRAGMGEIE
;
A
#
# COMPACT_ATOMS: atom_id res chain seq x y z
N MET A 1 -25.45 -26.13 49.43
CA MET A 1 -24.12 -25.96 48.78
C MET A 1 -24.03 -26.52 47.37
N GLN A 2 -24.54 -27.72 47.04
CA GLN A 2 -24.45 -28.28 45.68
C GLN A 2 -25.21 -27.47 44.61
N GLN A 3 -26.43 -27.00 44.89
CA GLN A 3 -27.20 -26.16 43.95
C GLN A 3 -26.49 -24.84 43.59
N GLN A 4 -25.80 -24.23 44.57
CA GLN A 4 -25.07 -22.97 44.37
C GLN A 4 -23.80 -23.17 43.55
N LYS A 5 -23.15 -24.34 43.65
CA LYS A 5 -22.03 -24.70 42.78
C LYS A 5 -22.50 -24.95 41.35
N GLN A 6 -23.66 -25.59 41.19
CA GLN A 6 -24.22 -25.88 39.87
C GLN A 6 -24.61 -24.59 39.12
N SER A 7 -25.23 -23.63 39.79
CA SER A 7 -25.57 -22.34 39.17
C SER A 7 -24.35 -21.53 38.73
N ILE A 8 -23.24 -21.60 39.47
CA ILE A 8 -21.97 -20.98 39.08
C ILE A 8 -21.40 -21.64 37.82
N ILE A 9 -21.42 -22.98 37.76
CA ILE A 9 -20.93 -23.74 36.61
C ILE A 9 -21.75 -23.40 35.35
N ASP A 10 -23.06 -23.31 35.48
CA ASP A 10 -23.94 -23.02 34.35
C ASP A 10 -23.74 -21.58 33.83
N ARG A 11 -23.57 -20.60 34.74
CA ARG A 11 -23.22 -19.22 34.36
C ARG A 11 -21.88 -19.12 33.65
N LEU A 12 -20.84 -19.80 34.16
CA LEU A 12 -19.51 -19.81 33.53
C LEU A 12 -19.54 -20.45 32.13
N LYS A 13 -20.38 -21.46 31.92
CA LYS A 13 -20.58 -22.08 30.59
C LYS A 13 -21.22 -21.10 29.61
N GLU A 14 -22.23 -20.35 30.06
CA GLU A 14 -22.87 -19.32 29.24
C GLU A 14 -21.89 -18.20 28.86
N GLU A 15 -21.09 -17.71 29.81
CA GLU A 15 -20.06 -16.69 29.57
C GLU A 15 -19.00 -17.18 28.55
N LEU A 16 -18.51 -18.41 28.70
CA LEU A 16 -17.59 -19.02 27.75
C LEU A 16 -18.20 -19.15 26.34
N GLN A 17 -19.49 -19.47 26.27
CA GLN A 17 -20.19 -19.59 24.99
C GLN A 17 -20.39 -18.23 24.32
N GLN A 18 -20.65 -17.17 25.09
CA GLN A 18 -20.70 -15.80 24.59
C GLN A 18 -19.33 -15.33 24.10
N ALA A 19 -18.27 -15.58 24.86
CA ALA A 19 -16.90 -15.21 24.49
C ALA A 19 -16.46 -15.87 23.16
N ARG A 20 -16.79 -17.15 22.96
CA ARG A 20 -16.52 -17.86 21.69
C ARG A 20 -17.28 -17.24 20.51
N LYS A 21 -18.57 -16.90 20.70
CA LYS A 21 -19.35 -16.22 19.66
C LYS A 21 -18.75 -14.86 19.30
N SER A 22 -18.32 -14.07 20.28
CA SER A 22 -17.65 -12.80 20.01
C SER A 22 -16.31 -12.98 19.29
N GLU A 23 -15.55 -14.02 19.65
CA GLU A 23 -14.28 -14.33 18.98
C GLU A 23 -14.51 -14.72 17.51
N ASP A 24 -15.54 -15.51 17.22
CA ASP A 24 -15.89 -15.88 15.85
C ASP A 24 -16.34 -14.67 15.02
N ILE A 25 -17.10 -13.75 15.61
CA ILE A 25 -17.49 -12.48 14.97
C ILE A 25 -16.25 -11.63 14.68
N LEU A 26 -15.38 -11.44 15.66
CA LEU A 26 -14.14 -10.66 15.49
C LEU A 26 -13.21 -11.31 14.46
N LYS A 27 -13.10 -12.63 14.42
CA LYS A 27 -12.34 -13.36 13.39
C LYS A 27 -12.97 -13.21 12.02
N ALA A 28 -14.30 -13.21 11.91
CA ALA A 28 -15.00 -12.98 10.65
C ALA A 28 -14.84 -11.53 10.17
N GLU A 29 -14.88 -10.55 11.07
CA GLU A 29 -14.59 -9.15 10.78
C GLU A 29 -13.13 -8.95 10.38
N LEU A 30 -12.19 -9.59 11.07
CA LEU A 30 -10.78 -9.58 10.70
C LEU A 30 -10.57 -10.20 9.32
N ARG A 31 -11.20 -11.34 9.01
CA ARG A 31 -11.18 -11.95 7.68
C ARG A 31 -11.82 -11.06 6.63
N LYS A 32 -12.92 -10.36 6.95
CA LYS A 32 -13.55 -9.38 6.06
C LYS A 32 -12.69 -8.13 5.86
N ALA A 33 -11.96 -7.69 6.86
CA ALA A 33 -11.01 -6.57 6.75
C ALA A 33 -9.77 -6.99 5.95
N GLN A 34 -9.29 -8.22 6.11
CA GLN A 34 -8.18 -8.77 5.34
C GLN A 34 -8.58 -9.09 3.89
N ALA A 35 -9.75 -9.67 3.66
CA ALA A 35 -10.29 -9.91 2.32
C ALA A 35 -10.79 -8.61 1.65
N GLY A 36 -11.27 -7.66 2.46
CA GLY A 36 -11.58 -6.27 2.12
C GLY A 36 -10.34 -5.37 2.06
N GLY A 37 -9.14 -5.94 2.18
CA GLY A 37 -7.85 -5.32 1.85
C GLY A 37 -7.68 -5.03 0.36
N ALA A 38 -8.74 -5.15 -0.44
CA ALA A 38 -9.04 -4.15 -1.45
C ALA A 38 -9.53 -2.86 -0.74
N SER A 39 -8.67 -2.30 0.12
CA SER A 39 -8.91 -1.02 0.78
C SER A 39 -9.34 -0.04 -0.30
N LYS A 40 -10.46 0.65 -0.06
CA LYS A 40 -10.63 1.99 -0.62
C LYS A 40 -9.33 2.73 -0.32
N VAL A 41 -8.53 2.95 -1.36
CA VAL A 41 -7.16 3.46 -1.27
C VAL A 41 -7.22 4.88 -0.71
N GLN A 42 -7.17 5.02 0.62
CA GLN A 42 -6.56 6.19 1.25
C GLN A 42 -5.08 6.11 0.87
N GLY A 43 -4.68 6.82 -0.19
CA GLY A 43 -3.31 6.71 -0.71
C GLY A 43 -3.05 7.30 -2.09
N PHE A 44 -4.09 7.72 -2.83
CA PHE A 44 -3.88 8.51 -4.06
C PHE A 44 -3.90 10.03 -3.82
N ASP A 45 -4.43 10.49 -2.68
CA ASP A 45 -4.41 11.91 -2.33
C ASP A 45 -2.95 12.37 -2.23
N GLY A 46 -2.56 13.30 -3.11
CA GLY A 46 -1.20 13.83 -3.21
C GLY A 46 -0.28 13.15 -4.24
N CYS A 47 -0.60 11.96 -4.76
CA CYS A 47 0.22 11.32 -5.81
C CYS A 47 0.30 12.17 -7.07
N GLU A 48 -0.83 12.73 -7.51
CA GLU A 48 -0.89 13.61 -8.67
C GLU A 48 -0.15 14.93 -8.43
N GLU A 49 -0.23 15.48 -7.22
CA GLU A 49 0.47 16.72 -6.85
C GLU A 49 1.99 16.53 -6.84
N ILE A 50 2.48 15.43 -6.24
CA ILE A 50 3.90 15.08 -6.22
C ILE A 50 4.42 14.92 -7.65
N VAL A 51 3.71 14.17 -8.49
CA VAL A 51 4.14 13.98 -9.87
C VAL A 51 4.07 15.30 -10.64
N ALA A 52 3.02 16.09 -10.48
CA ALA A 52 2.91 17.40 -11.11
C ALA A 52 4.08 18.33 -10.71
N GLU A 53 4.50 18.31 -9.44
CA GLU A 53 5.66 19.06 -8.96
C GLU A 53 6.96 18.61 -9.62
N VAL A 54 7.23 17.30 -9.65
CA VAL A 54 8.43 16.74 -10.32
C VAL A 54 8.44 17.08 -11.81
N MET A 55 7.27 17.03 -12.44
CA MET A 55 7.11 17.32 -13.86
C MET A 55 7.33 18.79 -14.22
N LYS A 56 7.32 19.73 -13.27
CA LYS A 56 7.76 21.12 -13.52
C LYS A 56 9.21 21.19 -13.99
N GLY A 57 10.04 20.21 -13.65
CA GLY A 57 11.41 20.07 -14.16
C GLY A 57 11.51 19.56 -15.60
N TRP A 58 10.38 19.18 -16.21
CA TRP A 58 10.31 18.58 -17.55
C TRP A 58 9.13 19.19 -18.35
N PRO A 59 9.20 20.47 -18.74
CA PRO A 59 8.06 21.20 -19.32
C PRO A 59 7.55 20.61 -20.65
N ASP A 60 8.42 19.91 -21.40
CA ASP A 60 8.06 19.28 -22.67
C ASP A 60 7.37 17.90 -22.50
N LEU A 61 7.27 17.41 -21.26
CA LEU A 61 6.71 16.10 -20.94
C LEU A 61 5.32 16.20 -20.34
N THR A 62 4.49 15.22 -20.66
CA THR A 62 3.11 15.09 -20.17
C THR A 62 2.95 13.76 -19.44
N MET A 63 1.92 13.65 -18.61
CA MET A 63 1.60 12.40 -17.91
C MET A 63 1.50 11.21 -18.88
N ALA A 64 0.99 11.44 -20.09
CA ALA A 64 0.91 10.44 -21.14
C ALA A 64 2.30 9.96 -21.59
N HIS A 65 3.30 10.85 -21.65
CA HIS A 65 4.67 10.48 -22.03
C HIS A 65 5.32 9.53 -21.03
N ILE A 66 5.18 9.81 -19.73
CA ILE A 66 5.80 8.99 -18.69
C ILE A 66 5.06 7.67 -18.44
N ARG A 67 3.73 7.61 -18.69
CA ARG A 67 2.95 6.36 -18.61
C ARG A 67 3.14 5.44 -19.83
N ASN A 68 3.49 5.99 -21.00
CA ASN A 68 3.74 5.19 -22.20
C ASN A 68 5.08 4.43 -22.09
N ARG A 69 5.24 3.31 -22.82
CA ARG A 69 6.46 2.48 -22.87
C ARG A 69 7.62 3.10 -23.67
N ARG A 70 7.57 4.40 -23.98
CA ARG A 70 8.66 5.11 -24.67
C ARG A 70 9.94 5.09 -23.83
N ARG A 71 11.06 4.83 -24.50
CA ARG A 71 12.39 4.66 -23.87
C ARG A 71 13.37 5.77 -24.19
N ALA A 72 12.90 6.91 -24.70
CA ALA A 72 13.76 8.08 -24.85
C ALA A 72 14.31 8.49 -23.48
N GLU A 73 15.60 8.83 -23.44
CA GLU A 73 16.34 8.99 -22.19
C GLU A 73 15.70 9.99 -21.24
N HIS A 74 15.33 11.18 -21.74
CA HIS A 74 14.65 12.22 -20.97
C HIS A 74 13.28 11.77 -20.42
N ILE A 75 12.52 10.95 -21.17
CA ILE A 75 11.26 10.37 -20.69
C ILE A 75 11.52 9.36 -19.57
N VAL A 76 12.54 8.51 -19.73
CA VAL A 76 12.94 7.52 -18.73
C VAL A 76 13.41 8.21 -17.45
N ALA A 77 14.21 9.27 -17.57
CA ALA A 77 14.70 10.06 -16.46
C ALA A 77 13.54 10.70 -15.68
N CYS A 78 12.62 11.39 -16.37
CA CYS A 78 11.43 11.98 -15.76
C CYS A 78 10.56 10.92 -15.08
N ARG A 79 10.33 9.77 -15.73
CA ARG A 79 9.58 8.65 -15.15
C ARG A 79 10.24 8.12 -13.87
N HIS A 80 11.55 7.92 -13.88
CA HIS A 80 12.26 7.46 -12.68
C HIS A 80 12.19 8.50 -11.56
N ALA A 81 12.34 9.79 -11.88
CA ALA A 81 12.20 10.86 -10.89
C ALA A 81 10.82 10.85 -10.22
N CYS A 82 9.75 10.63 -11.01
CA CYS A 82 8.38 10.51 -10.46
C CYS A 82 8.25 9.29 -9.54
N ILE A 83 8.79 8.13 -9.94
CA ILE A 83 8.76 6.91 -9.12
C ILE A 83 9.48 7.11 -7.79
N ILE A 84 10.66 7.71 -7.82
CA ILE A 84 11.48 7.99 -6.64
C ILE A 84 10.75 8.95 -5.71
N ALA A 85 10.23 10.07 -6.25
CA ALA A 85 9.50 11.04 -5.45
C ALA A 85 8.26 10.44 -4.76
N LEU A 86 7.53 9.53 -5.43
CA LEU A 86 6.41 8.81 -4.81
C LEU A 86 6.88 7.89 -3.69
N ALA A 87 7.96 7.14 -3.90
CA ALA A 87 8.50 6.24 -2.88
C ALA A 87 9.05 6.98 -1.65
N ASP A 88 9.65 8.15 -1.86
CA ASP A 88 10.26 8.94 -0.78
C ASP A 88 9.23 9.75 0.00
N ARG A 89 8.24 10.34 -0.68
CA ARG A 89 7.25 11.23 -0.07
C ARG A 89 6.02 10.50 0.47
N ILE A 90 5.76 9.27 -0.01
CA ILE A 90 4.68 8.41 0.47
C ILE A 90 5.30 7.04 0.85
N PRO A 91 5.99 6.95 2.00
CA PRO A 91 6.73 5.75 2.39
C PRO A 91 5.84 4.51 2.59
N ASP A 92 4.55 4.70 2.89
CA ASP A 92 3.57 3.63 3.02
C ASP A 92 3.12 3.05 1.66
N MET A 93 3.44 3.72 0.55
CA MET A 93 3.05 3.29 -0.78
C MET A 93 3.91 2.12 -1.24
N THR A 94 3.26 0.98 -1.46
CA THR A 94 3.97 -0.21 -1.96
C THR A 94 4.42 -0.03 -3.40
N HIS A 95 5.47 -0.75 -3.81
CA HIS A 95 5.92 -0.75 -5.21
C HIS A 95 4.81 -1.11 -6.20
N SER A 96 3.87 -1.97 -5.79
CA SER A 96 2.71 -2.37 -6.61
C SER A 96 1.71 -1.23 -6.78
N GLU A 97 1.52 -0.40 -5.76
CA GLU A 97 0.65 0.78 -5.82
C GLU A 97 1.26 1.87 -6.68
N ILE A 98 2.57 2.14 -6.54
CA ILE A 98 3.29 3.07 -7.43
C ILE A 98 3.17 2.59 -8.88
N ALA A 99 3.36 1.30 -9.13
CA ALA A 99 3.25 0.71 -10.45
C ALA A 99 1.84 0.87 -11.04
N ARG A 100 0.81 0.65 -10.22
CA ARG A 100 -0.61 0.84 -10.58
C ARG A 100 -0.90 2.31 -10.92
N PHE A 101 -0.47 3.25 -10.07
CA PHE A 101 -0.64 4.69 -10.30
C PHE A 101 0.03 5.16 -11.60
N MET A 102 1.25 4.68 -11.83
CA MET A 102 2.05 5.07 -12.98
C MET A 102 1.74 4.25 -14.25
N GLY A 103 0.81 3.30 -14.18
CA GLY A 103 0.39 2.48 -15.33
C GLY A 103 1.50 1.59 -15.90
N MET A 104 2.39 1.06 -15.04
CA MET A 104 3.56 0.30 -15.47
C MET A 104 3.78 -0.99 -14.68
N ASN A 105 4.78 -1.78 -15.09
CA ASN A 105 5.15 -3.01 -14.39
C ASN A 105 5.91 -2.69 -13.10
N GLY A 106 5.62 -3.42 -12.02
CA GLY A 106 6.32 -3.27 -10.74
C GLY A 106 7.82 -3.58 -10.79
N SER A 107 8.29 -4.35 -11.78
CA SER A 107 9.73 -4.54 -12.03
C SER A 107 10.44 -3.25 -12.42
N THR A 108 9.79 -2.36 -13.18
CA THR A 108 10.33 -1.04 -13.55
C THR A 108 10.47 -0.16 -12.32
N VAL A 109 9.48 -0.17 -11.42
CA VAL A 109 9.51 0.58 -10.16
C VAL A 109 10.68 0.11 -9.29
N ARG A 110 10.80 -1.21 -9.08
CA ARG A 110 11.92 -1.79 -8.33
C ARG A 110 13.28 -1.43 -8.93
N TYR A 111 13.40 -1.49 -10.26
CA TYR A 111 14.63 -1.12 -10.95
C TYR A 111 14.99 0.36 -10.74
N ALA A 112 14.02 1.27 -10.89
CA ALA A 112 14.24 2.70 -10.70
C ALA A 112 14.72 3.02 -9.28
N ILE A 113 14.07 2.46 -8.27
CA ILE A 113 14.44 2.63 -6.85
C ILE A 113 15.82 2.04 -6.58
N LYS A 114 16.09 0.81 -7.04
CA LYS A 114 17.41 0.17 -6.87
C LYS A 114 18.52 1.01 -7.53
N LYS A 115 18.29 1.49 -8.76
CA LYS A 115 19.25 2.33 -9.49
C LYS A 115 19.52 3.64 -8.76
N HIS A 116 18.48 4.26 -8.20
CA HIS A 116 18.61 5.50 -7.44
C HIS A 116 19.46 5.31 -6.17
N ARG A 117 19.12 4.30 -5.36
CA ARG A 117 19.87 3.96 -4.14
C ARG A 117 21.33 3.59 -4.41
N ALA A 118 21.59 2.84 -5.47
CA ALA A 118 22.95 2.55 -5.91
C ALA A 118 23.72 3.84 -6.30
N GLY A 119 23.05 4.80 -6.94
CA GLY A 119 23.62 6.12 -7.24
C GLY A 119 23.86 6.99 -6.00
N MET A 120 23.11 6.78 -4.91
CA MET A 120 23.32 7.45 -3.62
C MET A 120 24.36 6.76 -2.73
N GLY A 121 24.90 5.60 -3.15
CA GLY A 121 25.86 4.83 -2.37
C GLY A 121 25.25 4.02 -1.22
N GLU A 122 23.93 3.81 -1.21
CA GLU A 122 23.23 3.09 -0.15
C GLU A 122 23.19 1.56 -0.34
N ILE A 123 23.68 1.07 -1.49
CA ILE A 123 23.70 -0.34 -1.83
C ILE A 123 25.09 -0.69 -2.37
N GLU A 124 25.88 -1.40 -1.55
CA GLU A 124 26.96 -2.29 -2.02
C GLU A 124 26.37 -3.59 -2.61
#